data_AF-A0A6A3G1U1-F1
#
_entry.id   AF-A0A6A3G1U1-F1
#
_cell.length_a   1.000
_cell.length_b   1.000
_cell.length_c   1.000
_cell.angle_alpha   90.00
_cell.angle_beta   90.00
_cell.angle_gamma   90.00
#
_symmetry.space_group_name_H-M   'P 1'
#
loop_
_entity.id
_entity.type
_entity.pdbx_description
1 polymer ?
#
loop_
_entity_poly.entity_id
_entity_poly.type
_entity_poly.pdbx_seq_one_letter_code
_entity_poly.pdbx_strand_id
1 'polypeptide(L)'
;MEYQLDTKEWPYLLPVVQANLNHTELPSLGDKAPVEIFTGLPPTSALDVIWNPHRSHDDEPIAVDLSKPAIVNRLDELRRSLQ
;
A
#
# COMPACT_ATOMS: atom_id res chain seq x y z
N MET A 1 -13.58 -5.51 8.18
CA MET A 1 -13.17 -5.89 9.54
C MET A 1 -12.14 -4.87 9.97
N GLU A 2 -12.57 -3.83 10.70
CA GLU A 2 -11.64 -3.03 11.50
C GLU A 2 -11.08 -3.94 12.59
N TYR A 3 -9.79 -3.87 12.88
CA TYR A 3 -9.05 -4.84 13.71
C TYR A 3 -9.52 -4.96 15.18
N GLN A 4 -10.63 -4.32 15.56
CA GLN A 4 -11.19 -4.26 16.92
C GLN A 4 -10.13 -3.90 17.98
N LEU A 5 -9.15 -3.09 17.59
CA LEU A 5 -8.08 -2.66 18.48
C LEU A 5 -8.60 -1.61 19.46
N ASP A 6 -8.23 -1.76 20.72
CA ASP A 6 -8.41 -0.72 21.72
C ASP A 6 -7.49 0.48 21.38
N THR A 7 -7.90 1.71 21.69
CA THR A 7 -7.09 2.91 21.48
C THR A 7 -5.68 2.77 22.06
N LYS A 8 -5.51 2.07 23.19
CA LYS A 8 -4.19 1.83 23.81
C LYS A 8 -3.25 0.95 22.96
N GLU A 9 -3.81 0.19 22.02
CA GLU A 9 -3.12 -0.75 21.14
C GLU A 9 -2.68 -0.09 19.83
N TRP A 10 -2.90 1.23 19.67
CA TRP A 10 -2.42 2.00 18.52
C TRP A 10 -0.94 1.80 18.17
N PRO A 11 0.00 1.53 19.11
CA PRO A 11 1.39 1.30 18.75
C PRO A 11 1.60 0.09 17.83
N TYR A 12 0.69 -0.90 17.84
CA TYR A 12 0.74 -2.02 16.89
C TYR A 12 0.51 -1.58 15.43
N LEU A 13 -0.16 -0.45 15.23
CA LEU A 13 -0.39 0.12 13.90
C LEU A 13 0.77 1.01 13.44
N LEU A 14 1.71 1.36 14.32
CA LEU A 14 2.80 2.28 14.00
C LEU A 14 3.60 1.85 12.74
N PRO A 15 3.96 0.57 12.55
CA PRO A 15 4.66 0.15 11.33
C PRO A 15 3.82 0.37 10.07
N VAL A 16 2.52 0.12 10.13
CA VAL A 16 1.59 0.30 9.01
C VAL A 16 1.42 1.79 8.71
N VAL A 17 1.27 2.63 9.73
CA VAL A 17 1.19 4.09 9.57
C VAL A 17 2.49 4.63 8.96
N GLN A 18 3.65 4.21 9.47
CA GLN A 18 4.94 4.64 8.97
C GLN A 18 5.18 4.19 7.52
N ALA A 19 4.82 2.96 7.17
CA ALA A 19 4.89 2.47 5.79
C ALA A 19 4.03 3.32 4.86
N ASN A 20 2.77 3.60 5.23
CA ASN A 20 1.89 4.45 4.42
C ASN A 20 2.46 5.87 4.24
N LEU A 21 2.89 6.52 5.33
CA LEU A 21 3.41 7.89 5.26
C LEU A 21 4.71 7.97 4.45
N ASN A 22 5.60 7.00 4.57
CA ASN A 22 6.88 7.03 3.88
C ASN A 22 6.79 6.67 2.39
N HIS A 23 5.77 5.91 1.98
CA HIS A 23 5.59 5.44 0.61
C HIS A 23 4.51 6.20 -0.18
N THR A 24 3.79 7.13 0.44
CA THR A 24 2.80 7.98 -0.26
C THR A 24 3.47 9.23 -0.82
N GLU A 25 3.23 9.50 -2.10
CA GLU A 25 3.70 10.72 -2.76
C GLU A 25 3.03 11.97 -2.19
N LEU A 26 3.80 13.05 -2.03
CA LEU A 26 3.32 14.32 -1.49
C LEU A 26 3.66 15.47 -2.45
N PRO A 27 2.69 16.35 -2.79
CA PRO A 27 2.95 17.50 -3.66
C PRO A 27 4.04 18.45 -3.13
N SER A 28 4.13 18.59 -1.80
CA SER A 28 5.17 19.41 -1.15
C SER A 28 6.60 18.88 -1.35
N LEU A 29 6.73 17.62 -1.77
CA LEU A 29 7.98 16.92 -2.05
C LEU A 29 8.26 16.82 -3.56
N GLY A 30 7.51 17.56 -4.38
CA GLY A 30 7.61 17.51 -5.84
C GLY A 30 7.03 16.20 -6.40
N ASP A 31 5.88 15.80 -5.87
CA ASP A 31 5.15 14.57 -6.24
C ASP A 31 5.99 13.30 -6.04
N LYS A 32 6.77 13.27 -4.95
CA LYS A 32 7.59 12.12 -4.53
C LYS A 32 7.26 11.69 -3.11
N ALA A 33 7.47 10.42 -2.81
CA ALA A 33 7.34 9.87 -1.47
C ALA A 33 8.61 10.13 -0.63
N PRO A 34 8.49 10.25 0.71
CA PRO A 34 9.65 10.43 1.59
C PRO A 34 10.74 9.36 1.43
N VAL A 35 10.35 8.09 1.22
CA VAL A 35 11.29 6.98 1.02
C VAL A 35 12.13 7.17 -0.25
N GLU A 36 11.56 7.75 -1.31
CA GLU A 36 12.29 8.02 -2.55
C GLU A 36 13.34 9.10 -2.37
N ILE A 37 13.02 10.16 -1.61
CA ILE A 37 13.96 11.23 -1.34
C ILE A 37 15.10 10.73 -0.45
N PHE A 38 14.79 9.89 0.54
CA PHE A 38 15.78 9.37 1.47
C PHE A 38 16.70 8.31 0.85
N THR A 39 16.16 7.43 -0.01
CA THR A 39 16.89 6.26 -0.54
C THR A 39 17.28 6.35 -2.00
N GLY A 40 16.62 7.20 -2.79
CA GLY A 40 16.74 7.26 -4.25
C GLY A 40 16.03 6.12 -5.00
N LEU A 41 15.34 5.21 -4.30
CA LEU A 41 14.58 4.10 -4.88
C LEU A 41 13.08 4.43 -4.97
N PRO A 42 12.34 3.91 -5.96
CA PRO A 42 10.90 4.13 -6.07
C PRO A 42 10.14 3.58 -4.85
N PRO A 43 8.97 4.13 -4.51
CA PRO A 43 8.20 3.68 -3.37
C PRO A 43 7.52 2.35 -3.69
N THR A 44 7.69 1.37 -2.83
CA THR A 44 6.98 0.08 -2.92
C THR A 44 5.57 0.21 -2.36
N SER A 45 4.57 -0.35 -3.02
CA SER A 45 3.20 -0.48 -2.51
C SER A 45 3.06 -1.73 -1.65
N ALA A 46 2.27 -1.63 -0.57
CA ALA A 46 1.87 -2.80 0.22
C ALA A 46 1.07 -3.84 -0.59
N LEU A 47 0.60 -3.46 -1.78
CA LEU A 47 -0.12 -4.33 -2.72
C LEU A 47 0.75 -4.82 -3.88
N ASP A 48 2.04 -4.48 -3.93
CA ASP A 48 2.97 -5.01 -4.97
C ASP A 48 3.13 -6.52 -4.88
N VAL A 49 2.79 -7.10 -3.73
CA VAL A 49 2.85 -8.53 -3.47
C VAL A 49 1.61 -8.96 -2.70
N ILE A 50 0.86 -9.94 -3.22
CA ILE A 50 -0.33 -10.47 -2.55
C ILE A 50 -0.21 -11.97 -2.25
N TRP A 51 -0.82 -12.37 -1.16
CA TRP A 51 -1.06 -13.78 -0.88
C TRP A 51 -2.34 -14.25 -1.58
N ASN A 52 -2.28 -15.35 -2.34
CA ASN A 52 -3.46 -15.98 -2.92
C ASN A 52 -3.68 -17.39 -2.33
N PRO A 53 -4.57 -17.56 -1.35
CA PRO A 53 -4.79 -18.83 -0.66
C PRO A 53 -5.44 -19.91 -1.55
N HIS A 54 -5.91 -19.55 -2.76
CA HIS A 54 -6.54 -20.48 -3.69
C HIS A 54 -5.59 -20.96 -4.80
N ARG A 55 -4.35 -20.47 -4.83
CA ARG A 55 -3.34 -20.94 -5.77
C ARG A 55 -2.67 -22.16 -5.17
N SER A 56 -3.08 -23.32 -5.66
CA SER A 56 -3.05 -24.59 -4.94
C SER A 56 -1.70 -25.30 -4.80
N HIS A 57 -0.53 -24.65 -4.89
CA HIS A 57 0.73 -25.41 -4.74
C HIS A 57 2.00 -24.71 -4.29
N ASP A 58 2.05 -23.38 -4.17
CA ASP A 58 3.22 -22.68 -3.66
C ASP A 58 2.76 -21.61 -2.69
N ASP A 59 3.26 -21.69 -1.45
CA ASP A 59 3.18 -20.64 -0.43
C ASP A 59 4.01 -19.39 -0.85
N GLU A 60 4.10 -19.11 -2.15
CA GLU A 60 4.86 -18.01 -2.69
C GLU A 60 3.95 -16.79 -2.92
N PRO A 61 4.32 -15.63 -2.36
CA PRO A 61 3.64 -14.39 -2.63
C PRO A 61 3.68 -14.03 -4.13
N ILE A 62 2.58 -13.55 -4.67
CA ILE A 62 2.46 -13.20 -6.09
C ILE A 62 2.76 -11.72 -6.25
N ALA A 63 3.75 -11.40 -7.08
CA ALA A 63 3.99 -10.02 -7.52
C ALA A 63 2.79 -9.51 -8.34
N VAL A 64 2.23 -8.38 -7.94
CA VAL A 64 1.11 -7.72 -8.59
C VAL A 64 1.61 -6.43 -9.20
N ASP A 65 1.50 -6.34 -10.53
CA ASP A 65 1.70 -5.09 -11.23
C ASP A 65 0.43 -4.23 -11.14
N LEU A 66 0.44 -3.27 -10.21
CA LEU A 66 -0.65 -2.31 -9.99
C LEU A 66 -0.77 -1.27 -11.11
N SER A 67 0.23 -1.14 -11.99
CA SER A 67 0.21 -0.21 -13.12
C SER A 67 -0.72 -0.65 -14.26
N LYS A 68 -1.23 -1.89 -14.20
CA LYS A 68 -2.19 -2.42 -15.17
C LYS A 68 -3.42 -1.49 -15.27
N PRO A 69 -3.80 -1.03 -16.48
CA PRO A 69 -4.90 -0.08 -16.65
C PRO A 69 -6.22 -0.52 -16.00
N ALA A 70 -6.52 -1.82 -16.02
CA ALA A 70 -7.72 -2.36 -15.40
C ALA A 70 -7.73 -2.22 -13.85
N ILE A 71 -6.56 -2.27 -13.22
CA ILE A 71 -6.41 -2.11 -11.76
C ILE A 71 -6.48 -0.62 -11.41
N VAL A 72 -5.75 0.22 -12.16
CA VAL A 72 -5.75 1.68 -11.99
C VAL A 72 -7.18 2.24 -12.07
N ASN A 73 -7.93 1.87 -13.12
CA ASN A 73 -9.31 2.33 -13.30
C ASN A 73 -10.21 1.96 -12.11
N ARG A 74 -10.12 0.70 -11.63
CA ARG A 74 -10.90 0.24 -10.46
C ARG A 74 -10.49 0.95 -9.18
N LEU A 75 -9.20 1.25 -9.00
CA LEU A 75 -8.72 1.97 -7.83
C LEU A 75 -9.23 3.42 -7.83
N ASP A 76 -9.27 4.06 -9.00
CA ASP A 76 -9.81 5.42 -9.13
C ASP A 76 -11.33 5.45 -8.90
N GLU A 77 -12.08 4.47 -9.40
CA GLU A 77 -13.50 4.31 -9.07
C GLU A 77 -13.72 4.13 -7.57
N LEU A 78 -12.93 3.27 -6.92
CA LEU A 78 -12.99 3.05 -5.48
C LEU A 78 -12.69 4.34 -4.71
N ARG A 79 -11.62 5.06 -5.07
CA ARG A 79 -11.27 6.35 -4.44
C ARG A 79 -12.41 7.35 -4.53
N ARG A 80 -13.04 7.47 -5.70
CA ARG A 80 -14.19 8.37 -5.90
C ARG A 80 -15.41 7.95 -5.08
N SER A 81 -15.61 6.65 -4.84
CA SER A 81 -16.73 6.15 -4.03
C SER A 81 -16.58 6.41 -2.52
N LEU A 82 -15.38 6.75 -2.06
CA LEU A 82 -15.06 6.98 -0.65
C LEU A 82 -15.02 8.49 -0.29
N GLN A 83 -15.19 9.37 -1.27
CA GLN A 83 -15.33 10.83 -1.10
C GLN A 83 -16.81 11.21 -0.96
#